data_AF-A0A3Q1BDT0-F1
#
_entry.id   AF-A0A3Q1BDT0-F1
#
_cell.length_a   1.000
_cell.length_b   1.000
_cell.length_c   1.000
_cell.angle_alpha   90.00
_cell.angle_beta   90.00
_cell.angle_gamma   90.00
#
_symmetry.space_group_name_H-M   'P 1'
#
loop_
_entity.id
_entity.type
_entity.pdbx_description
1 polymer ?
#
loop_
_entity_poly.entity_id
_entity_poly.type
_entity_poly.pdbx_seq_one_letter_code
_entity_poly.pdbx_strand_id
1 'polypeptide(L)'
;MDVQHQQPTLNQLQERVQALTQENLHLRDNNERLFTKVGYLESRLAHLASSNTDLSCRLVQSEEERLKISKELVEEKIQTNKMREQYEEETFELKNKILNQDGVITELQMQRDKLLQELQSTEARLKVKEKNNQDLTEEYATLKKSYLVLNEAHDKELAQSEELSTELLALARDQDALRRQLEEQQQSVKTTTQDLHGELDRPEDLAALDKEQKTMEKALLGNQDEIKEMLEKMKNSYEEQQKKLEEKVVAMSEEQQQNNRAMHVSQQKLSEQSAALVCSQSQMKEVEEENSKLQLQVKELHEEYRARLVCYLQDLADYTDGLKDSKSPSEQSKTRTFVDSMLQDVRSSYRAREEQLASAARSYKKRLQKITKTHHALLIAYRVQRDQILTNSENSLDPGPPEANFSLEPTELRDETEKELQKLRQDKARLEGQLQMAVSKMPVQNLSRPEQPGQICEESWLDMKKQLREITDSTLVDFEKERALLVTRATVAEAQVMELQDYVDNHLSR
;
A
#
# COMPACT_ATOMS: atom_id res chain seq x y z
N MET A 1 47.63 -16.47 -138.94
CA MET A 1 47.79 -15.04 -139.25
C MET A 1 48.09 -14.33 -137.93
N ASP A 2 49.39 -14.21 -137.67
CA ASP A 2 50.10 -13.21 -136.86
C ASP A 2 49.68 -12.95 -135.41
N VAL A 3 50.29 -13.74 -134.54
CA VAL A 3 50.66 -13.34 -133.18
C VAL A 3 51.75 -12.26 -133.31
N GLN A 4 51.35 -10.99 -133.38
CA GLN A 4 52.26 -9.87 -133.16
C GLN A 4 52.56 -9.78 -131.66
N HIS A 5 53.63 -10.45 -131.23
CA HIS A 5 54.36 -10.06 -130.03
C HIS A 5 54.93 -8.65 -130.25
N GLN A 6 54.15 -7.63 -129.95
CA GLN A 6 54.69 -6.33 -129.58
C GLN A 6 55.37 -6.51 -128.23
N GLN A 7 56.66 -6.81 -128.24
CA GLN A 7 57.48 -6.63 -127.05
C GLN A 7 57.42 -5.14 -126.71
N PRO A 8 56.88 -4.76 -125.53
CA PRO A 8 56.85 -3.36 -125.13
C PRO A 8 58.29 -2.86 -125.08
N THR A 9 58.53 -1.70 -125.67
CA THR A 9 59.86 -1.08 -125.65
C THR A 9 60.28 -0.86 -124.20
N LEU A 10 61.56 -1.02 -123.87
CA LEU A 10 62.07 -0.93 -122.50
C LEU A 10 61.57 0.34 -121.75
N ASN A 11 61.37 1.44 -122.47
CA ASN A 11 60.77 2.68 -121.95
C ASN A 11 59.29 2.57 -121.54
N GLN A 12 58.45 1.86 -122.31
CA GLN A 12 57.03 1.67 -121.98
C GLN A 12 56.84 0.76 -120.76
N LEU A 13 57.70 -0.26 -120.62
CA LEU A 13 57.76 -1.07 -119.41
C LEU A 13 58.20 -0.24 -118.21
N GLN A 14 59.20 0.64 -118.38
CA GLN A 14 59.70 1.51 -117.33
C GLN A 14 58.64 2.53 -116.86
N GLU A 15 57.91 3.16 -117.77
CA GLU A 15 56.79 4.06 -117.45
C GLU A 15 55.64 3.31 -116.76
N ARG A 16 55.29 2.09 -117.22
CA ARG A 16 54.26 1.28 -116.58
C ARG A 16 54.66 0.86 -115.16
N VAL A 17 55.93 0.49 -114.96
CA VAL A 17 56.48 0.18 -113.62
C VAL A 17 56.47 1.42 -112.73
N GLN A 18 56.82 2.60 -113.24
CA GLN A 18 56.75 3.85 -112.47
C GLN A 18 55.30 4.21 -112.08
N ALA A 19 54.34 4.10 -113.00
CA ALA A 19 52.92 4.35 -112.72
C ALA A 19 52.36 3.37 -111.68
N LEU A 20 52.67 2.07 -111.80
CA LEU A 20 52.30 1.06 -110.80
C LEU A 20 52.99 1.30 -109.45
N THR A 21 54.21 1.85 -109.44
CA THR A 21 54.92 2.19 -108.20
C THR A 21 54.25 3.38 -107.50
N GLN A 22 53.86 4.40 -108.26
CA GLN A 22 53.11 5.55 -107.74
C GLN A 22 51.71 5.16 -107.24
N GLU A 23 51.01 4.29 -107.97
CA GLU A 23 49.71 3.75 -107.56
C GLU A 23 49.83 2.90 -106.29
N ASN A 24 50.85 2.04 -106.20
CA ASN A 24 51.14 1.29 -104.96
C ASN A 24 51.46 2.20 -103.78
N LEU A 25 52.16 3.31 -104.01
CA LEU A 25 52.45 4.29 -102.97
C LEU A 25 51.16 4.98 -102.49
N HIS A 26 50.30 5.43 -103.41
CA HIS A 26 49.00 6.00 -103.05
C HIS A 26 48.07 5.00 -102.36
N LEU A 27 48.09 3.72 -102.76
CA LEU A 27 47.35 2.66 -102.08
C LEU A 27 47.90 2.42 -100.67
N ARG A 28 49.23 2.48 -100.47
CA ARG A 28 49.83 2.40 -99.13
C ARG A 28 49.40 3.56 -98.24
N ASP A 29 49.49 4.79 -98.73
CA ASP A 29 49.08 5.99 -97.96
C ASP A 29 47.58 5.93 -97.58
N ASN A 30 46.72 5.50 -98.52
CA ASN A 30 45.30 5.30 -98.23
C ASN A 30 45.06 4.18 -97.22
N ASN A 31 45.82 3.08 -97.31
CA ASN A 31 45.70 1.98 -96.37
C ASN A 31 46.15 2.42 -94.97
N GLU A 32 47.24 3.17 -94.85
CA GLU A 32 47.68 3.78 -93.58
C GLU A 32 46.62 4.72 -92.99
N ARG A 33 45.96 5.53 -93.82
CA ARG A 33 44.85 6.38 -93.40
C ARG A 33 43.62 5.58 -92.95
N LEU A 34 43.35 4.44 -93.59
CA LEU A 34 42.28 3.54 -93.16
C LEU A 34 42.64 2.85 -91.83
N PHE A 35 43.88 2.37 -91.66
CA PHE A 35 44.36 1.77 -90.41
C PHE A 35 44.27 2.74 -89.24
N THR A 36 44.68 4.00 -89.41
CA THR A 36 44.55 5.03 -88.37
C THR A 36 43.08 5.30 -88.00
N LYS A 37 42.19 5.33 -89.00
CA LYS A 37 40.74 5.49 -88.76
C LYS A 37 40.13 4.29 -88.05
N VAL A 38 40.53 3.06 -88.41
CA VAL A 38 40.11 1.82 -87.73
C VAL A 38 40.59 1.84 -86.28
N GLY A 39 41.85 2.16 -86.02
CA GLY A 39 42.37 2.25 -84.65
C GLY A 39 41.68 3.31 -83.80
N TYR A 40 41.29 4.46 -84.40
CA TYR A 40 40.47 5.46 -83.72
C TYR A 40 39.06 4.93 -83.37
N LEU A 41 38.41 4.22 -84.30
CA LEU A 41 37.10 3.63 -84.06
C LEU A 41 37.16 2.52 -83.01
N GLU A 42 38.20 1.67 -83.04
CA GLU A 42 38.45 0.64 -82.03
C GLU A 42 38.66 1.26 -80.64
N SER A 43 39.46 2.32 -80.54
CA SER A 43 39.69 3.05 -79.29
C SER A 43 38.38 3.66 -78.75
N ARG A 44 37.57 4.26 -79.63
CA ARG A 44 36.27 4.83 -79.27
C ARG A 44 35.26 3.75 -78.86
N LEU A 45 35.26 2.59 -79.52
CA LEU A 45 34.44 1.44 -79.12
C LEU A 45 34.87 0.88 -77.76
N ALA A 46 36.18 0.80 -77.49
CA ALA A 46 36.70 0.38 -76.19
C ALA A 46 36.28 1.35 -75.07
N HIS A 47 36.35 2.67 -75.32
CA HIS A 47 35.84 3.68 -74.38
C HIS A 47 34.33 3.60 -74.17
N LEU A 48 33.56 3.36 -75.24
CA LEU A 48 32.11 3.17 -75.11
C LEU A 48 31.78 1.92 -74.29
N ALA A 49 32.47 0.81 -74.55
CA ALA A 49 32.31 -0.43 -73.79
C ALA A 49 32.64 -0.22 -72.31
N SER A 50 33.75 0.44 -71.98
CA SER A 50 34.12 0.70 -70.59
C SER A 50 33.14 1.63 -69.88
N SER A 51 32.65 2.69 -70.56
CA SER A 51 31.64 3.58 -70.01
C SER A 51 30.30 2.88 -69.79
N ASN A 52 29.90 1.97 -70.69
CA ASN A 52 28.68 1.18 -70.54
C ASN A 52 28.78 0.21 -69.35
N THR A 53 29.94 -0.41 -69.15
CA THR A 53 30.21 -1.25 -67.98
C THR A 53 30.18 -0.43 -66.69
N ASP A 54 30.81 0.74 -66.63
CA ASP A 54 30.78 1.62 -65.45
C ASP A 54 29.35 2.07 -65.11
N LEU A 55 28.57 2.51 -66.11
CA LEU A 55 27.15 2.86 -65.91
C LEU A 55 26.32 1.67 -65.41
N SER A 56 26.56 0.47 -65.95
CA SER A 56 25.88 -0.75 -65.48
C SER A 56 26.24 -1.07 -64.02
N CYS A 57 27.51 -0.94 -63.63
CA CYS A 57 27.94 -1.13 -62.25
C CYS A 57 27.30 -0.11 -61.30
N ARG A 58 27.24 1.17 -61.68
CA ARG A 58 26.59 2.21 -60.87
C ARG A 58 25.09 1.99 -60.73
N LEU A 59 24.42 1.53 -61.79
CA LEU A 59 23.00 1.19 -61.72
C LEU A 59 22.76 0.07 -60.71
N VAL A 60 23.54 -1.01 -60.76
CA VAL A 60 23.45 -2.12 -59.81
C VAL A 60 23.66 -1.64 -58.37
N GLN A 61 24.68 -0.81 -58.12
CA GLN A 61 24.91 -0.23 -56.79
C GLN A 61 23.73 0.62 -56.31
N SER A 62 23.16 1.45 -57.19
CA SER A 62 21.98 2.26 -56.83
C SER A 62 20.74 1.41 -56.53
N GLU A 63 20.58 0.27 -57.22
CA GLU A 63 19.50 -0.67 -56.94
C GLU A 63 19.70 -1.41 -55.62
N GLU A 64 20.94 -1.81 -55.31
CA GLU A 64 21.31 -2.41 -54.02
C GLU A 64 21.07 -1.44 -52.85
N GLU A 65 21.46 -0.18 -52.99
CA GLU A 65 21.20 0.87 -52.00
C GLU A 65 19.70 1.11 -51.81
N ARG A 66 18.94 1.19 -52.91
CA ARG A 66 17.47 1.32 -52.85
C ARG A 66 16.84 0.13 -52.13
N LEU A 67 17.30 -1.10 -52.41
CA LEU A 67 16.82 -2.29 -51.72
C LEU A 67 17.18 -2.26 -50.23
N LYS A 68 18.39 -1.82 -49.89
CA LYS A 68 18.82 -1.66 -48.50
C LYS A 68 17.95 -0.66 -47.74
N ILE A 69 17.69 0.51 -48.31
CA ILE A 69 16.80 1.52 -47.72
C ILE A 69 15.37 0.97 -47.60
N SER A 70 14.88 0.25 -48.61
CA SER A 70 13.54 -0.34 -48.55
C SER A 70 13.41 -1.40 -47.44
N LYS A 71 14.47 -2.18 -47.21
CA LYS A 71 14.54 -3.16 -46.12
C LYS A 71 14.55 -2.47 -44.76
N GLU A 72 15.39 -1.44 -44.58
CA GLU A 72 15.45 -0.66 -43.35
C GLU A 72 14.11 0.02 -43.05
N LEU A 73 13.42 0.56 -44.06
CA LEU A 73 12.07 1.14 -43.89
C LEU A 73 11.03 0.11 -43.44
N VAL A 74 11.09 -1.11 -43.97
CA VAL A 74 10.18 -2.19 -43.55
C VAL A 74 10.49 -2.62 -42.12
N GLU A 75 11.76 -2.75 -41.76
CA GLU A 75 12.18 -3.09 -40.40
C GLU A 75 11.71 -2.02 -39.39
N GLU A 76 11.90 -0.73 -39.69
CA GLU A 76 11.40 0.37 -38.87
C GLU A 76 9.87 0.35 -38.72
N LYS A 77 9.13 0.02 -39.79
CA LYS A 77 7.67 -0.16 -39.72
C LYS A 77 7.26 -1.34 -38.84
N ILE A 78 8.00 -2.45 -38.90
CA ILE A 78 7.77 -3.62 -38.03
C ILE A 78 8.04 -3.23 -36.58
N GLN A 79 9.15 -2.55 -36.29
CA GLN A 79 9.48 -2.08 -34.94
C GLN A 79 8.43 -1.10 -34.42
N THR A 80 8.00 -0.14 -35.25
CA THR A 80 6.94 0.82 -34.90
C THR A 80 5.63 0.11 -34.58
N ASN A 81 5.22 -0.88 -35.39
CA ASN A 81 4.01 -1.66 -35.12
C ASN A 81 4.15 -2.51 -33.85
N LYS A 82 5.32 -3.11 -33.60
CA LYS A 82 5.58 -3.87 -32.38
C LYS A 82 5.49 -3.00 -31.13
N MET A 83 6.05 -1.79 -31.17
CA MET A 83 5.90 -0.83 -30.08
C MET A 83 4.43 -0.43 -29.89
N ARG A 84 3.68 -0.20 -30.97
CA ARG A 84 2.24 0.10 -30.90
C ARG A 84 1.44 -1.03 -30.26
N GLU A 85 1.69 -2.28 -30.66
CA GLU A 85 1.04 -3.46 -30.10
C GLU A 85 1.32 -3.59 -28.59
N GLN A 86 2.56 -3.35 -28.16
CA GLN A 86 2.91 -3.32 -26.73
C GLN A 86 2.16 -2.23 -25.98
N TYR A 87 2.06 -1.02 -26.54
CA TYR A 87 1.29 0.06 -25.92
C TYR A 87 -0.21 -0.28 -25.84
N GLU A 88 -0.77 -0.92 -26.86
CA GLU A 88 -2.17 -1.36 -26.86
C GLU A 88 -2.42 -2.46 -25.80
N GLU A 89 -1.50 -3.41 -25.67
CA GLU A 89 -1.54 -4.46 -24.63
C GLU A 89 -1.46 -3.86 -23.22
N GLU A 90 -0.48 -2.99 -22.96
CA GLU A 90 -0.34 -2.30 -21.68
C GLU A 90 -1.57 -1.44 -21.36
N THR A 91 -2.11 -0.75 -22.36
CA THR A 91 -3.34 0.05 -22.20
C THR A 91 -4.53 -0.84 -21.83
N PHE A 92 -4.66 -2.00 -22.45
CA PHE A 92 -5.71 -2.97 -22.14
C PHE A 92 -5.55 -3.55 -20.73
N GLU A 93 -4.33 -3.92 -20.32
CA GLU A 93 -4.06 -4.38 -18.97
C GLU A 93 -4.37 -3.32 -17.91
N LEU A 94 -3.95 -2.08 -18.14
CA LEU A 94 -4.24 -0.95 -17.24
C LEU A 94 -5.74 -0.69 -17.16
N LYS A 95 -6.45 -0.71 -18.27
CA LYS A 95 -7.91 -0.56 -18.29
C LYS A 95 -8.61 -1.66 -17.50
N ASN A 96 -8.15 -2.91 -17.60
CA ASN A 96 -8.69 -4.01 -16.79
C ASN A 96 -8.39 -3.83 -15.30
N LYS A 97 -7.19 -3.36 -14.93
CA LYS A 97 -6.84 -3.05 -13.53
C LYS A 97 -7.72 -1.93 -12.97
N ILE A 98 -7.96 -0.87 -13.74
CA ILE A 98 -8.87 0.22 -13.37
C ILE A 98 -10.28 -0.31 -13.16
N LEU A 99 -10.82 -1.10 -14.09
CA LEU A 99 -12.17 -1.68 -13.97
C LEU A 99 -12.31 -2.55 -12.70
N ASN A 100 -11.29 -3.36 -12.39
CA ASN A 100 -11.27 -4.17 -11.18
C ASN A 100 -11.22 -3.32 -9.92
N GLN A 101 -10.40 -2.25 -9.92
CA GLN A 101 -10.32 -1.31 -8.81
C GLN A 101 -11.63 -0.55 -8.61
N ASP A 102 -12.29 -0.11 -9.69
CA ASP A 102 -13.61 0.52 -9.65
C ASP A 102 -14.64 -0.45 -9.04
N GLY A 103 -14.59 -1.74 -9.41
CA GLY A 103 -15.41 -2.78 -8.79
C GLY A 103 -15.22 -2.85 -7.28
N VAL A 104 -13.97 -2.92 -6.80
CA VAL A 104 -13.66 -2.93 -5.36
C VAL A 104 -14.11 -1.63 -4.67
N ILE A 105 -13.93 -0.47 -5.31
CA ILE A 105 -14.38 0.82 -4.78
C ILE A 105 -15.90 0.84 -4.62
N THR A 106 -16.66 0.35 -5.61
CA THR A 106 -18.13 0.28 -5.50
C THR A 106 -18.57 -0.65 -4.37
N GLU A 107 -17.90 -1.78 -4.17
CA GLU A 107 -18.19 -2.69 -3.05
C GLU A 107 -17.90 -2.03 -1.69
N LEU A 108 -16.76 -1.33 -1.56
CA LEU A 108 -16.43 -0.58 -0.35
C LEU A 108 -17.39 0.57 -0.09
N GLN A 109 -17.87 1.27 -1.13
CA GLN A 109 -18.90 2.30 -1.00
C GLN A 109 -20.22 1.71 -0.49
N MET A 110 -20.64 0.56 -1.01
CA MET A 110 -21.83 -0.13 -0.50
C MET A 110 -21.69 -0.56 0.97
N GLN A 111 -20.52 -1.08 1.36
CA GLN A 111 -20.24 -1.44 2.75
C GLN A 111 -20.26 -0.22 3.68
N ARG A 112 -19.66 0.90 3.25
CA ARG A 112 -19.71 2.17 3.98
C ARG A 112 -21.16 2.63 4.18
N ASP A 113 -21.97 2.60 3.13
CA ASP A 113 -23.37 3.07 3.21
C ASP A 113 -24.21 2.19 4.12
N LYS A 114 -23.98 0.87 4.10
CA LYS A 114 -24.59 -0.07 5.04
C LYS A 114 -24.20 0.25 6.49
N LEU A 115 -22.91 0.46 6.77
CA LEU A 115 -22.44 0.82 8.11
C LEU A 115 -22.97 2.17 8.58
N LEU A 116 -23.10 3.15 7.68
CA LEU A 116 -23.72 4.44 7.99
C LEU A 116 -25.19 4.29 8.37
N GLN A 117 -25.95 3.45 7.67
CA GLN A 117 -27.35 3.16 8.03
C GLN A 117 -27.44 2.46 9.39
N GLU A 118 -26.57 1.48 9.65
CA GLU A 118 -26.51 0.80 10.94
C GLU A 118 -26.16 1.78 12.06
N LEU A 119 -25.18 2.65 11.85
CA LEU A 119 -24.79 3.70 12.81
C LEU A 119 -25.95 4.65 13.10
N GLN A 120 -26.65 5.15 12.08
CA GLN A 120 -27.83 5.99 12.25
C GLN A 120 -28.95 5.27 13.03
N SER A 121 -29.16 3.97 12.76
CA SER A 121 -30.15 3.18 13.48
C SER A 121 -29.78 2.98 14.95
N THR A 122 -28.49 2.78 15.26
CA THR A 122 -28.03 2.62 16.64
C THR A 122 -28.08 3.95 17.40
N GLU A 123 -27.72 5.06 16.77
CA GLU A 123 -27.85 6.40 17.31
C GLU A 123 -29.32 6.75 17.63
N ALA A 124 -30.25 6.41 16.73
CA ALA A 124 -31.68 6.61 16.97
C ALA A 124 -32.17 5.79 18.18
N ARG A 125 -31.78 4.52 18.30
CA ARG A 125 -32.13 3.70 19.48
C ARG A 125 -31.53 4.24 20.78
N LEU A 126 -30.30 4.77 20.71
CA LEU A 126 -29.63 5.36 21.86
C LEU A 126 -30.35 6.62 22.32
N LYS A 127 -30.73 7.52 21.40
CA LYS A 127 -31.55 8.71 21.72
C LYS A 127 -32.88 8.35 22.38
N VAL A 128 -33.52 7.27 21.94
CA VAL A 128 -34.75 6.78 22.60
C VAL A 128 -34.47 6.30 24.02
N LYS A 129 -33.40 5.53 24.24
CA LYS A 129 -33.01 5.08 25.59
C LYS A 129 -32.62 6.24 26.51
N GLU A 130 -31.94 7.25 25.99
CA GLU A 130 -31.60 8.46 26.74
C GLU A 130 -32.85 9.21 27.20
N LYS A 131 -33.85 9.37 26.32
CA LYS A 131 -35.15 9.96 26.70
C LYS A 131 -35.86 9.13 27.76
N ASN A 132 -35.96 7.82 27.59
CA ASN A 132 -36.59 6.95 28.59
C ASN A 132 -35.88 7.04 29.96
N ASN A 133 -34.55 7.15 29.98
CA ASN A 133 -33.81 7.36 31.22
C ASN A 133 -34.10 8.73 31.84
N GLN A 134 -34.20 9.79 31.04
CA GLN A 134 -34.61 11.12 31.51
C GLN A 134 -36.02 11.04 32.13
N ASP A 135 -36.99 10.47 31.42
CA ASP A 135 -38.35 10.29 31.91
C ASP A 135 -38.37 9.49 33.23
N LEU A 136 -37.60 8.39 33.32
CA LEU A 136 -37.51 7.59 34.55
C LEU A 136 -36.88 8.36 35.72
N THR A 137 -35.87 9.20 35.45
CA THR A 137 -35.29 10.05 36.50
C THR A 137 -36.27 11.12 36.98
N GLU A 138 -37.09 11.68 36.08
CA GLU A 138 -38.15 12.61 36.42
C GLU A 138 -39.23 11.92 37.26
N GLU A 139 -39.69 10.74 36.85
CA GLU A 139 -40.62 9.92 37.61
C GLU A 139 -40.09 9.61 39.01
N TYR A 140 -38.84 9.14 39.13
CA TYR A 140 -38.21 8.88 40.43
C TYR A 140 -38.14 10.14 41.30
N ALA A 141 -37.84 11.30 40.71
CA ALA A 141 -37.82 12.57 41.43
C ALA A 141 -39.23 12.96 41.92
N THR A 142 -40.27 12.76 41.11
CA THR A 142 -41.67 13.00 41.52
C THR A 142 -42.09 12.05 42.63
N LEU A 143 -41.76 10.77 42.52
CA LEU A 143 -42.06 9.74 43.50
C LEU A 143 -41.37 10.03 44.83
N LYS A 144 -40.08 10.41 44.80
CA LYS A 144 -39.33 10.84 45.99
C LYS A 144 -39.99 12.03 46.68
N LYS A 145 -40.46 13.03 45.93
CA LYS A 145 -41.20 14.17 46.50
C LYS A 145 -42.52 13.71 47.13
N SER A 146 -43.26 12.81 46.49
CA SER A 146 -44.49 12.24 47.06
C SER A 146 -44.24 11.48 48.36
N TYR A 147 -43.18 10.67 48.42
CA TYR A 147 -42.78 9.96 49.64
C TYR A 147 -42.39 10.91 50.77
N LEU A 148 -41.67 12.00 50.47
CA LEU A 148 -41.33 13.01 51.47
C LEU A 148 -42.57 13.65 52.08
N VAL A 149 -43.53 14.06 51.23
CA VAL A 149 -44.81 14.63 51.70
C VAL A 149 -45.60 13.62 52.54
N LEU A 150 -45.63 12.35 52.14
CA LEU A 150 -46.30 11.29 52.90
C LEU A 150 -45.63 11.05 54.26
N ASN A 151 -44.29 11.08 54.30
CA ASN A 151 -43.54 10.94 55.55
C ASN A 151 -43.82 12.11 56.50
N GLU A 152 -43.82 13.34 55.99
CA GLU A 152 -44.19 14.53 56.79
C GLU A 152 -45.63 14.45 57.32
N ALA A 153 -46.56 13.87 56.56
CA ALA A 153 -47.93 13.64 57.02
C ALA A 153 -47.99 12.56 58.10
N HIS A 154 -47.24 11.46 57.93
CA HIS A 154 -47.14 10.39 58.93
C HIS A 154 -46.51 10.89 60.24
N ASP A 155 -45.44 11.69 60.17
CA ASP A 155 -44.79 12.29 61.34
C ASP A 155 -45.76 13.21 62.10
N LYS A 156 -46.62 13.95 61.40
CA LYS A 156 -47.69 14.76 62.02
C LYS A 156 -48.76 13.91 62.71
N GLU A 157 -49.17 12.80 62.10
CA GLU A 157 -50.15 11.88 62.69
C GLU A 157 -49.58 11.15 63.92
N LEU A 158 -48.29 10.80 63.89
CA LEU A 158 -47.57 10.28 65.05
C LEU A 158 -47.54 11.30 66.18
N ALA A 159 -47.20 12.56 65.90
CA ALA A 159 -47.22 13.63 66.91
C ALA A 159 -48.63 13.80 67.52
N GLN A 160 -49.69 13.78 66.69
CA GLN A 160 -51.07 13.83 67.17
C GLN A 160 -51.46 12.60 68.01
N SER A 161 -50.99 11.40 67.63
CA SER A 161 -51.24 10.18 68.39
C SER A 161 -50.50 10.17 69.72
N GLU A 162 -49.27 10.71 69.76
CA GLU A 162 -48.51 10.92 70.99
C GLU A 162 -49.22 11.93 71.90
N GLU A 163 -49.69 13.06 71.37
CA GLU A 163 -50.50 14.04 72.11
C GLU A 163 -51.76 13.36 72.71
N LEU A 164 -52.54 12.65 71.89
CA LEU A 164 -53.73 11.92 72.35
C LEU A 164 -53.39 10.87 73.42
N SER A 165 -52.28 10.15 73.26
CA SER A 165 -51.79 9.19 74.26
C SER A 165 -51.46 9.88 75.59
N THR A 166 -50.82 11.06 75.55
CA THR A 166 -50.56 11.84 76.76
C THR A 166 -51.83 12.34 77.44
N GLU A 167 -52.84 12.76 76.66
CA GLU A 167 -54.16 13.15 77.16
C GLU A 167 -54.90 11.98 77.81
N LEU A 168 -54.90 10.81 77.17
CA LEU A 168 -55.49 9.58 77.72
C LEU A 168 -54.80 9.15 79.01
N LEU A 169 -53.46 9.25 79.08
CA LEU A 169 -52.71 8.99 80.31
C LEU A 169 -53.04 10.01 81.41
N ALA A 170 -53.26 11.29 81.07
CA ALA A 170 -53.71 12.29 82.04
C ALA A 170 -55.12 11.97 82.57
N LEU A 171 -56.06 11.65 81.67
CA LEU A 171 -57.42 11.21 82.03
C LEU A 171 -57.42 9.94 82.89
N ALA A 172 -56.56 8.97 82.58
CA ALA A 172 -56.40 7.77 83.40
C ALA A 172 -55.89 8.10 84.81
N ARG A 173 -54.91 9.02 84.93
CA ARG A 173 -54.43 9.51 86.23
C ARG A 173 -55.52 10.24 87.01
N ASP A 174 -56.35 11.04 86.34
CA ASP A 174 -57.50 11.72 86.95
C ASP A 174 -58.57 10.72 87.39
N GLN A 175 -58.86 9.71 86.58
CA GLN A 175 -59.77 8.62 86.93
C GLN A 175 -59.25 7.81 88.13
N ASP A 176 -57.96 7.50 88.17
CA ASP A 176 -57.34 6.84 89.32
C ASP A 176 -57.36 7.72 90.57
N ALA A 177 -57.19 9.03 90.45
CA ALA A 177 -57.34 9.97 91.57
C ALA A 177 -58.78 10.01 92.11
N LEU A 178 -59.77 10.00 91.22
CA LEU A 178 -61.20 9.91 91.58
C LEU A 178 -61.53 8.56 92.23
N ARG A 179 -60.96 7.45 91.74
CA ARG A 179 -61.10 6.13 92.38
C ARG A 179 -60.50 6.10 93.77
N ARG A 180 -59.31 6.68 93.98
CA ARG A 180 -58.72 6.83 95.33
C ARG A 180 -59.62 7.65 96.25
N GLN A 181 -60.22 8.74 95.76
CA GLN A 181 -61.20 9.52 96.54
C GLN A 181 -62.48 8.73 96.87
N LEU A 182 -62.97 7.90 95.95
CA LEU A 182 -64.12 7.02 96.17
C LEU A 182 -63.80 5.90 97.16
N GLU A 183 -62.59 5.33 97.11
CA GLU A 183 -62.07 4.33 98.04
C GLU A 183 -61.85 4.93 99.44
N GLU A 184 -61.33 6.15 99.56
CA GLU A 184 -61.22 6.89 100.83
C GLU A 184 -62.60 7.23 101.42
N GLN A 185 -63.58 7.57 100.59
CA GLN A 185 -64.99 7.73 101.01
C GLN A 185 -65.60 6.39 101.46
N GLN A 186 -65.31 5.28 100.77
CA GLN A 186 -65.77 3.94 101.16
C GLN A 186 -65.06 3.40 102.42
N GLN A 187 -63.82 3.80 102.69
CA GLN A 187 -63.10 3.48 103.92
C GLN A 187 -63.64 4.22 105.15
N SER A 188 -64.44 5.28 104.96
CA SER A 188 -65.12 5.98 106.07
C SER A 188 -66.49 5.40 106.48
N VAL A 189 -67.03 4.40 105.76
CA VAL A 189 -68.40 3.87 105.99
C VAL A 189 -68.51 2.34 106.19
N LYS A 190 -67.42 1.56 106.16
CA LYS A 190 -67.53 0.11 106.44
C LYS A 190 -66.45 -0.42 107.37
N THR A 191 -66.66 -0.19 108.67
CA THR A 191 -66.31 -1.14 109.73
C THR A 191 -67.58 -1.89 110.15
N THR A 192 -67.46 -3.23 110.26
CA THR A 192 -68.32 -4.21 110.96
C THR A 192 -69.15 -5.19 110.11
N THR A 193 -69.05 -6.45 110.58
CA THR A 193 -69.74 -7.73 110.32
C THR A 193 -69.33 -8.53 109.08
N GLN A 194 -68.57 -9.62 109.21
CA GLN A 194 -68.76 -10.94 109.88
C GLN A 194 -69.35 -12.02 108.95
N ASP A 195 -68.51 -13.05 108.79
CA ASP A 195 -68.80 -14.49 108.97
C ASP A 195 -69.19 -15.42 107.80
N LEU A 196 -68.21 -16.29 107.50
CA LEU A 196 -68.23 -17.78 107.57
C LEU A 196 -69.20 -18.60 106.70
N HIS A 197 -68.66 -19.48 105.84
CA HIS A 197 -68.54 -20.96 106.02
C HIS A 197 -67.92 -21.60 104.75
N GLY A 198 -66.92 -22.49 104.86
CA GLY A 198 -67.05 -23.98 104.82
C GLY A 198 -66.83 -24.48 103.37
N GLU A 199 -66.24 -25.62 103.01
CA GLU A 199 -65.71 -26.82 103.65
C GLU A 199 -64.93 -27.60 102.54
N LEU A 200 -63.99 -28.45 102.95
CA LEU A 200 -63.57 -29.73 102.33
C LEU A 200 -62.77 -29.83 100.99
N ASP A 201 -61.83 -30.79 101.10
CA ASP A 201 -61.29 -31.74 100.11
C ASP A 201 -60.26 -31.34 99.05
N ARG A 202 -59.09 -32.01 99.19
CA ARG A 202 -58.27 -32.53 98.08
C ARG A 202 -59.05 -33.68 97.42
N PRO A 203 -58.97 -33.88 96.09
CA PRO A 203 -57.83 -34.61 95.54
C PRO A 203 -57.38 -34.16 94.12
N GLU A 204 -56.16 -34.58 93.80
CA GLU A 204 -55.64 -34.96 92.47
C GLU A 204 -56.27 -34.36 91.19
N ASP A 205 -55.43 -33.70 90.39
CA ASP A 205 -55.60 -33.67 88.93
C ASP A 205 -54.24 -33.63 88.20
N LEU A 206 -53.82 -34.80 87.75
CA LEU A 206 -52.77 -35.04 86.75
C LEU A 206 -53.31 -34.67 85.35
N ALA A 207 -53.65 -33.39 85.12
CA ALA A 207 -54.15 -32.92 83.81
C ALA A 207 -53.65 -31.54 83.37
N ALA A 208 -53.06 -30.73 84.27
CA ALA A 208 -52.53 -29.41 83.93
C ALA A 208 -51.13 -29.44 83.30
N LEU A 209 -50.35 -30.50 83.55
CA LEU A 209 -48.98 -30.63 83.03
C LEU A 209 -48.91 -31.07 81.55
N ASP A 210 -49.98 -31.71 81.02
CA ASP A 210 -50.02 -32.21 79.64
C ASP A 210 -50.34 -31.11 78.61
N LYS A 211 -51.10 -30.07 78.99
CA LYS A 211 -51.36 -28.91 78.11
C LYS A 211 -50.17 -27.94 78.04
N GLU A 212 -49.39 -27.86 79.11
CA GLU A 212 -48.16 -27.08 79.16
C GLU A 212 -47.00 -27.81 78.46
N GLN A 213 -46.93 -29.14 78.55
CA GLN A 213 -46.05 -29.96 77.71
C GLN A 213 -46.42 -29.88 76.23
N LYS A 214 -47.71 -29.92 75.84
CA LYS A 214 -48.12 -29.79 74.42
C LYS A 214 -47.85 -28.41 73.81
N THR A 215 -47.82 -27.35 74.61
CA THR A 215 -47.49 -25.99 74.13
C THR A 215 -45.98 -25.77 74.06
N MET A 216 -45.21 -26.30 75.02
CA MET A 216 -43.74 -26.38 74.95
C MET A 216 -43.24 -27.32 73.83
N GLU A 217 -43.90 -28.46 73.60
CA GLU A 217 -43.59 -29.41 72.54
C GLU A 217 -43.91 -28.83 71.16
N LYS A 218 -45.00 -28.06 71.00
CA LYS A 218 -45.27 -27.29 69.77
C LYS A 218 -44.25 -26.16 69.54
N ALA A 219 -43.80 -25.46 70.58
CA ALA A 219 -42.80 -24.41 70.46
C ALA A 219 -41.40 -24.98 70.17
N LEU A 220 -41.05 -26.14 70.74
CA LEU A 220 -39.77 -26.82 70.51
C LEU A 220 -39.73 -27.57 69.16
N LEU A 221 -40.84 -28.16 68.70
CA LEU A 221 -40.96 -28.77 67.37
C LEU A 221 -41.11 -27.72 66.26
N GLY A 222 -41.78 -26.59 66.53
CA GLY A 222 -41.92 -25.49 65.55
C GLY A 222 -40.59 -24.85 65.16
N ASN A 223 -39.66 -24.73 66.11
CA ASN A 223 -38.32 -24.19 65.86
C ASN A 223 -37.41 -25.18 65.11
N GLN A 224 -37.76 -26.47 65.05
CA GLN A 224 -36.95 -27.48 64.39
C GLN A 224 -36.90 -27.27 62.87
N ASP A 225 -38.00 -26.79 62.28
CA ASP A 225 -38.07 -26.52 60.84
C ASP A 225 -37.40 -25.18 60.49
N GLU A 226 -37.48 -24.17 61.37
CA GLU A 226 -36.72 -22.92 61.22
C GLU A 226 -35.20 -23.15 61.29
N ILE A 227 -34.74 -24.02 62.20
CA ILE A 227 -33.32 -24.40 62.30
C ILE A 227 -32.88 -25.16 61.06
N LYS A 228 -33.70 -26.08 60.53
CA LYS A 228 -33.40 -26.76 59.26
C LYS A 228 -33.32 -25.77 58.10
N GLU A 229 -34.26 -24.82 58.00
CA GLU A 229 -34.26 -23.82 56.93
C GLU A 229 -33.03 -22.90 57.02
N MET A 230 -32.60 -22.53 58.23
CA MET A 230 -31.39 -21.76 58.44
C MET A 230 -30.12 -22.54 58.07
N LEU A 231 -30.06 -23.85 58.41
CA LEU A 231 -28.98 -24.74 57.99
C LEU A 231 -28.95 -24.94 56.48
N GLU A 232 -30.10 -25.06 55.82
CA GLU A 232 -30.21 -25.17 54.36
C GLU A 232 -29.74 -23.89 53.68
N LYS A 233 -30.14 -22.71 54.19
CA LYS A 233 -29.65 -21.41 53.70
C LYS A 233 -28.14 -21.27 53.86
N MET A 234 -27.61 -21.68 55.00
CA MET A 234 -26.17 -21.65 55.28
C MET A 234 -25.42 -22.59 54.33
N LYS A 235 -25.90 -23.83 54.15
CA LYS A 235 -25.34 -24.81 53.21
C LYS A 235 -25.35 -24.27 51.77
N ASN A 236 -26.48 -23.74 51.31
CA ASN A 236 -26.60 -23.14 49.97
C ASN A 236 -25.63 -21.96 49.78
N SER A 237 -25.45 -21.13 50.81
CA SER A 237 -24.50 -20.01 50.75
C SER A 237 -23.04 -20.49 50.65
N TYR A 238 -22.68 -21.59 51.33
CA TYR A 238 -21.35 -22.20 51.24
C TYR A 238 -21.14 -22.89 49.89
N GLU A 239 -22.13 -23.60 49.36
CA GLU A 239 -22.08 -24.19 48.02
C GLU A 239 -21.91 -23.11 46.95
N GLU A 240 -22.59 -21.98 47.08
CA GLU A 240 -22.45 -20.87 46.14
C GLU A 240 -21.08 -20.18 46.24
N GLN A 241 -20.54 -20.03 47.45
CA GLN A 241 -19.18 -19.54 47.65
C GLN A 241 -18.13 -20.52 47.08
N GLN A 242 -18.32 -21.82 47.29
CA GLN A 242 -17.45 -22.86 46.74
C GLN A 242 -17.48 -22.83 45.21
N LYS A 243 -18.68 -22.76 44.60
CA LYS A 243 -18.83 -22.65 43.15
C LYS A 243 -18.15 -21.40 42.59
N LYS A 244 -18.28 -20.25 43.26
CA LYS A 244 -17.59 -19.00 42.87
C LYS A 244 -16.07 -19.14 42.92
N LEU A 245 -15.52 -19.90 43.88
CA LEU A 245 -14.09 -20.17 43.95
C LEU A 245 -13.65 -21.13 42.85
N GLU A 246 -14.42 -22.19 42.59
CA GLU A 246 -14.16 -23.14 41.50
C GLU A 246 -14.17 -22.43 40.12
N GLU A 247 -15.17 -21.58 39.86
CA GLU A 247 -15.24 -20.76 38.64
C GLU A 247 -14.02 -19.83 38.49
N LYS A 248 -13.57 -19.20 39.58
CA LYS A 248 -12.34 -18.37 39.55
C LYS A 248 -11.09 -19.19 39.25
N VAL A 249 -10.97 -20.40 39.82
CA VAL A 249 -9.83 -21.28 39.55
C VAL A 249 -9.83 -21.74 38.09
N VAL A 250 -10.99 -22.08 37.55
CA VAL A 250 -11.14 -22.44 36.13
C VAL A 250 -10.76 -21.26 35.24
N ALA A 251 -11.29 -20.06 35.50
CA ALA A 251 -10.98 -18.86 34.73
C ALA A 251 -9.48 -18.52 34.76
N MET A 252 -8.84 -18.58 35.94
CA MET A 252 -7.38 -18.38 36.03
C MET A 252 -6.59 -19.47 35.29
N SER A 253 -7.06 -20.72 35.30
CA SER A 253 -6.39 -21.82 34.57
C SER A 253 -6.51 -21.64 33.05
N GLU A 254 -7.67 -21.22 32.56
CA GLU A 254 -7.90 -20.89 31.15
C GLU A 254 -7.03 -19.70 30.71
N GLU A 255 -6.96 -18.63 31.52
CA GLU A 255 -6.11 -17.47 31.25
C GLU A 255 -4.62 -17.88 31.23
N GLN A 256 -4.17 -18.68 32.19
CA GLN A 256 -2.80 -19.20 32.22
C GLN A 256 -2.49 -20.06 30.99
N GLN A 257 -3.43 -20.91 30.56
CA GLN A 257 -3.28 -21.70 29.35
C GLN A 257 -3.18 -20.80 28.11
N GLN A 258 -4.00 -19.76 28.02
CA GLN A 258 -3.98 -18.82 26.91
C GLN A 258 -2.68 -18.00 26.88
N ASN A 259 -2.20 -17.54 28.03
CA ASN A 259 -0.92 -16.85 28.16
C ASN A 259 0.25 -17.75 27.73
N ASN A 260 0.25 -19.02 28.16
CA ASN A 260 1.26 -20.00 27.72
C ASN A 260 1.24 -20.21 26.19
N ARG A 261 0.05 -20.30 25.57
CA ARG A 261 -0.07 -20.36 24.10
C ARG A 261 0.50 -19.12 23.43
N ALA A 262 0.18 -17.93 23.94
CA ALA A 262 0.70 -16.67 23.40
C ALA A 262 2.24 -16.58 23.52
N MET A 263 2.79 -17.01 24.66
CA MET A 263 4.24 -17.12 24.87
C MET A 263 4.91 -18.07 23.87
N HIS A 264 4.33 -19.25 23.61
CA HIS A 264 4.86 -20.18 22.61
C HIS A 264 4.81 -19.60 21.19
N VAL A 265 3.72 -18.93 20.82
CA VAL A 265 3.60 -18.25 19.51
C VAL A 265 4.65 -17.14 19.37
N SER A 266 4.86 -16.34 20.43
CA SER A 266 5.90 -15.30 20.43
C SER A 266 7.30 -15.90 20.32
N GLN A 267 7.57 -16.99 21.04
CA GLN A 267 8.85 -17.71 20.99
C GLN A 267 9.11 -18.30 19.61
N GLN A 268 8.09 -18.87 18.95
CA GLN A 268 8.19 -19.37 17.58
C GLN A 268 8.47 -18.22 16.59
N LYS A 269 7.78 -17.08 16.70
CA LYS A 269 8.07 -15.92 15.85
C LYS A 269 9.49 -15.41 16.02
N LEU A 270 10.00 -15.36 17.26
CA LEU A 270 11.38 -14.98 17.54
C LEU A 270 12.40 -15.96 16.94
N SER A 271 12.12 -17.27 16.97
CA SER A 271 12.99 -18.27 16.35
C SER A 271 12.96 -18.19 14.82
N GLU A 272 11.79 -17.98 14.21
CA GLU A 272 11.64 -17.73 12.77
C GLU A 272 12.40 -16.47 12.32
N GLN A 273 12.29 -15.37 13.06
CA GLN A 273 13.04 -14.14 12.79
C GLN A 273 14.54 -14.33 12.95
N SER A 274 14.98 -15.05 13.99
CA SER A 274 16.39 -15.38 14.21
C SER A 274 16.96 -16.24 13.09
N ALA A 275 16.20 -17.23 12.61
CA ALA A 275 16.58 -18.07 11.48
C ALA A 275 16.69 -17.25 10.18
N ALA A 276 15.70 -16.39 9.90
CA ALA A 276 15.73 -15.50 8.73
C ALA A 276 16.93 -14.54 8.76
N LEU A 277 17.28 -14.00 9.93
CA LEU A 277 18.45 -13.15 10.12
C LEU A 277 19.75 -13.93 9.79
N VAL A 278 19.92 -15.14 10.33
CA VAL A 278 21.09 -15.98 10.06
C VAL A 278 21.19 -16.32 8.57
N CYS A 279 20.08 -16.67 7.91
CA CYS A 279 20.05 -16.91 6.47
C CYS A 279 20.43 -15.65 5.66
N SER A 280 20.00 -14.46 6.10
CA SER A 280 20.41 -13.21 5.44
C SER A 280 21.89 -12.92 5.64
N GLN A 281 22.43 -13.22 6.83
CA GLN A 281 23.84 -13.04 7.16
C GLN A 281 24.74 -14.01 6.38
N SER A 282 24.31 -15.27 6.18
CA SER A 282 25.05 -16.21 5.35
C SER A 282 25.07 -15.77 3.88
N GLN A 283 23.94 -15.29 3.35
CA GLN A 283 23.88 -14.72 2.00
C GLN A 283 24.77 -13.49 1.83
N MET A 284 24.91 -12.65 2.86
CA MET A 284 25.85 -11.52 2.84
C MET A 284 27.30 -11.98 2.75
N LYS A 285 27.70 -12.99 3.53
CA LYS A 285 29.06 -13.55 3.47
C LYS A 285 29.36 -14.21 2.13
N GLU A 286 28.42 -14.97 1.59
CA GLU A 286 28.56 -15.60 0.26
C GLU A 286 28.84 -14.54 -0.82
N VAL A 287 28.16 -13.39 -0.74
CA VAL A 287 28.37 -12.27 -1.66
C VAL A 287 29.72 -11.61 -1.45
N GLU A 288 30.18 -11.45 -0.21
CA GLU A 288 31.51 -10.90 0.07
C GLU A 288 32.61 -11.80 -0.52
N GLU A 289 32.43 -13.12 -0.43
CA GLU A 289 33.31 -14.10 -1.05
C GLU A 289 33.25 -14.05 -2.59
N GLU A 290 32.06 -13.98 -3.18
CA GLU A 290 31.89 -13.82 -4.63
C GLU A 290 32.52 -12.51 -5.14
N ASN A 291 32.34 -11.41 -4.42
CA ASN A 291 32.94 -10.12 -4.76
C ASN A 291 34.47 -10.21 -4.71
N SER A 292 35.01 -10.87 -3.68
CA SER A 292 36.45 -11.11 -3.58
C SER A 292 36.98 -11.99 -4.73
N LYS A 293 36.24 -13.04 -5.12
CA LYS A 293 36.57 -13.91 -6.27
C LYS A 293 36.54 -13.13 -7.59
N LEU A 294 35.50 -12.34 -7.83
CA LEU A 294 35.38 -11.51 -9.03
C LEU A 294 36.48 -10.45 -9.07
N GLN A 295 36.82 -9.84 -7.93
CA GLN A 295 37.92 -8.88 -7.86
C GLN A 295 39.27 -9.53 -8.21
N LEU A 296 39.49 -10.79 -7.80
CA LEU A 296 40.68 -11.55 -8.19
C LEU A 296 40.67 -11.86 -9.69
N GLN A 297 39.57 -12.37 -10.24
CA GLN A 297 39.44 -12.63 -11.68
C GLN A 297 39.69 -11.38 -12.53
N VAL A 298 39.22 -10.22 -12.07
CA VAL A 298 39.51 -8.95 -12.73
C VAL A 298 41.01 -8.67 -12.72
N LYS A 299 41.72 -8.89 -11.61
CA LYS A 299 43.19 -8.69 -11.56
C LYS A 299 43.92 -9.63 -12.51
N GLU A 300 43.58 -10.92 -12.47
CA GLU A 300 44.15 -11.95 -13.34
C GLU A 300 43.96 -11.58 -14.82
N LEU A 301 42.73 -11.20 -15.21
CA LEU A 301 42.44 -10.80 -16.57
C LEU A 301 43.26 -9.55 -16.97
N HIS A 302 43.39 -8.54 -16.10
CA HIS A 302 44.23 -7.37 -16.38
C HIS A 302 45.71 -7.73 -16.54
N GLU A 303 46.21 -8.71 -15.79
CA GLU A 303 47.58 -9.23 -15.93
C GLU A 303 47.74 -9.99 -17.24
N GLU A 304 46.78 -10.83 -17.63
CA GLU A 304 46.76 -11.52 -18.93
C GLU A 304 46.74 -10.52 -20.09
N TYR A 305 45.93 -9.46 -20.00
CA TYR A 305 45.91 -8.38 -20.98
C TYR A 305 47.27 -7.69 -21.10
N ARG A 306 47.90 -7.37 -19.96
CA ARG A 306 49.22 -6.75 -19.94
C ARG A 306 50.27 -7.68 -20.54
N ALA A 307 50.27 -8.96 -20.17
CA ALA A 307 51.19 -9.96 -20.71
C ALA A 307 51.01 -10.10 -22.24
N ARG A 308 49.77 -10.18 -22.71
CA ARG A 308 49.47 -10.30 -24.15
C ARG A 308 49.89 -9.05 -24.93
N LEU A 309 49.65 -7.85 -24.39
CA LEU A 309 50.14 -6.59 -24.98
C LEU A 309 51.68 -6.54 -25.04
N VAL A 310 52.36 -7.02 -24.00
CA VAL A 310 53.83 -7.10 -23.99
C VAL A 310 54.32 -8.09 -25.05
N CYS A 311 53.71 -9.27 -25.18
CA CYS A 311 54.05 -10.21 -26.26
C CYS A 311 53.82 -9.59 -27.64
N TYR A 312 52.70 -8.90 -27.86
CA TYR A 312 52.43 -8.22 -29.13
C TYR A 312 53.45 -7.13 -29.45
N LEU A 313 53.90 -6.38 -28.45
CA LEU A 313 54.97 -5.39 -28.61
C LEU A 313 56.33 -6.05 -28.91
N GLN A 314 56.63 -7.17 -28.25
CA GLN A 314 57.84 -7.97 -28.46
C GLN A 314 57.86 -8.56 -29.88
N ASP A 315 56.76 -9.17 -30.32
CA ASP A 315 56.61 -9.77 -31.65
C ASP A 315 56.72 -8.69 -32.75
N LEU A 316 56.14 -7.50 -32.53
CA LEU A 316 56.30 -6.36 -33.43
C LEU A 316 57.74 -5.88 -33.50
N ALA A 317 58.46 -5.83 -32.37
CA ALA A 317 59.86 -5.46 -32.32
C ALA A 317 60.74 -6.49 -33.08
N ASP A 318 60.57 -7.78 -32.78
CA ASP A 318 61.29 -8.89 -33.42
C ASP A 318 61.02 -8.94 -34.93
N TYR A 319 59.78 -8.65 -35.36
CA TYR A 319 59.43 -8.54 -36.77
C TYR A 319 60.09 -7.32 -37.44
N THR A 320 60.09 -6.15 -36.79
CA THR A 320 60.76 -4.96 -37.34
C THR A 320 62.27 -5.11 -37.45
N ASP A 321 62.89 -5.86 -36.53
CA ASP A 321 64.30 -6.19 -36.59
C ASP A 321 64.61 -7.23 -37.70
N GLY A 322 63.72 -8.21 -37.93
CA GLY A 322 63.84 -9.18 -39.03
C GLY A 322 63.55 -8.60 -40.43
N LEU A 323 62.71 -7.57 -40.54
CA LEU A 323 62.37 -6.90 -41.80
C LEU A 323 63.55 -6.10 -42.40
N LYS A 324 64.61 -5.88 -41.62
CA LYS A 324 65.82 -5.18 -42.07
C LYS A 324 66.54 -5.90 -43.21
N ASP A 325 66.31 -7.21 -43.38
CA ASP A 325 67.07 -8.05 -44.32
C ASP A 325 66.29 -8.54 -45.55
N SER A 326 64.96 -8.38 -45.68
CA SER A 326 64.25 -8.75 -46.92
C SER A 326 62.87 -8.10 -47.10
N LYS A 327 62.72 -7.24 -48.12
CA LYS A 327 61.44 -6.59 -48.47
C LYS A 327 60.75 -7.34 -49.61
N SER A 328 59.71 -8.13 -49.31
CA SER A 328 58.83 -8.72 -50.32
C SER A 328 57.34 -8.41 -50.05
N PRO A 329 56.48 -8.27 -51.06
CA PRO A 329 55.05 -7.94 -50.89
C PRO A 329 54.25 -9.00 -50.12
N SER A 330 54.72 -10.26 -50.11
CA SER A 330 54.07 -11.36 -49.40
C SER A 330 54.14 -11.21 -47.88
N GLU A 331 55.16 -10.52 -47.36
CA GLU A 331 55.36 -10.28 -45.92
C GLU A 331 54.40 -9.20 -45.38
N GLN A 332 54.02 -8.22 -46.21
CA GLN A 332 53.00 -7.21 -45.87
C GLN A 332 51.59 -7.79 -45.73
N SER A 333 51.27 -8.85 -46.48
CA SER A 333 49.99 -9.53 -46.30
C SER A 333 49.93 -10.29 -44.97
N LYS A 334 51.04 -10.94 -44.58
CA LYS A 334 51.14 -11.71 -43.33
C LYS A 334 51.04 -10.82 -42.08
N THR A 335 51.70 -9.66 -42.10
CA THR A 335 51.60 -8.65 -41.04
C THR A 335 50.19 -8.12 -40.88
N ARG A 336 49.50 -7.85 -41.99
CA ARG A 336 48.12 -7.39 -41.96
C ARG A 336 47.20 -8.42 -41.30
N THR A 337 47.29 -9.69 -41.70
CA THR A 337 46.52 -10.77 -41.04
C THR A 337 46.85 -10.95 -39.57
N PHE A 338 48.12 -10.75 -39.16
CA PHE A 338 48.51 -10.84 -37.75
C PHE A 338 47.94 -9.69 -36.92
N VAL A 339 48.05 -8.45 -37.42
CA VAL A 339 47.45 -7.26 -36.77
C VAL A 339 45.93 -7.38 -36.69
N ASP A 340 45.29 -7.90 -37.74
CA ASP A 340 43.85 -8.16 -37.75
C ASP A 340 43.46 -9.22 -36.71
N SER A 341 44.28 -10.27 -36.52
CA SER A 341 44.09 -11.26 -35.45
C SER A 341 44.23 -10.66 -34.06
N MET A 342 45.26 -9.82 -33.82
CA MET A 342 45.45 -9.14 -32.53
C MET A 342 44.27 -8.20 -32.21
N LEU A 343 43.80 -7.44 -33.21
CA LEU A 343 42.63 -6.57 -33.04
C LEU A 343 41.36 -7.36 -32.76
N GLN A 344 41.19 -8.53 -33.37
CA GLN A 344 40.07 -9.42 -33.12
C GLN A 344 40.10 -10.00 -31.70
N ASP A 345 41.28 -10.41 -31.23
CA ASP A 345 41.46 -10.90 -29.86
C ASP A 345 41.13 -9.82 -28.84
N VAL A 346 41.67 -8.60 -29.02
CA VAL A 346 41.37 -7.45 -28.16
C VAL A 346 39.87 -7.11 -28.17
N ARG A 347 39.21 -7.14 -29.33
CA ARG A 347 37.77 -6.89 -29.43
C ARG A 347 36.95 -7.95 -28.70
N SER A 348 37.28 -9.23 -28.89
CA SER A 348 36.55 -10.34 -28.26
C SER A 348 36.67 -10.33 -26.74
N SER A 349 37.85 -10.00 -26.23
CA SER A 349 38.11 -9.93 -24.80
C SER A 349 37.42 -8.72 -24.15
N TYR A 350 37.37 -7.56 -24.83
CA TYR A 350 36.58 -6.41 -24.36
C TYR A 350 35.08 -6.74 -24.34
N ARG A 351 34.57 -7.44 -25.35
CA ARG A 351 33.16 -7.89 -25.36
C ARG A 351 32.86 -8.85 -24.20
N ALA A 352 33.74 -9.81 -23.92
CA ALA A 352 33.56 -10.73 -22.80
C ALA A 352 33.52 -9.98 -21.45
N ARG A 353 34.39 -8.98 -21.28
CA ARG A 353 34.38 -8.11 -20.09
C ARG A 353 33.10 -7.27 -19.98
N GLU A 354 32.65 -6.70 -21.10
CA GLU A 354 31.42 -5.92 -21.16
C GLU A 354 30.20 -6.79 -20.79
N GLU A 355 30.15 -8.03 -21.28
CA GLU A 355 29.07 -8.97 -20.96
C GLU A 355 29.09 -9.39 -19.48
N GLN A 356 30.28 -9.61 -18.89
CA GLN A 356 30.41 -9.87 -17.46
C GLN A 356 29.94 -8.68 -16.60
N LEU A 357 30.36 -7.46 -16.94
CA LEU A 357 29.94 -6.25 -16.23
C LEU A 357 28.44 -5.99 -16.38
N ALA A 358 27.88 -6.19 -17.57
CA ALA A 358 26.45 -6.07 -17.81
C ALA A 358 25.66 -7.10 -16.99
N SER A 359 26.16 -8.33 -16.89
CA SER A 359 25.52 -9.40 -16.10
C SER A 359 25.56 -9.11 -14.60
N ALA A 360 26.69 -8.61 -14.08
CA ALA A 360 26.81 -8.17 -12.69
C ALA A 360 25.92 -6.95 -12.39
N ALA A 361 25.84 -5.97 -13.29
CA ALA A 361 24.94 -4.82 -13.13
C ALA A 361 23.47 -5.27 -13.07
N ARG A 362 23.06 -6.23 -13.92
CA ARG A 362 21.71 -6.81 -13.90
C ARG A 362 21.44 -7.57 -12.59
N SER A 363 22.40 -8.33 -12.08
CA SER A 363 22.23 -9.06 -10.81
C SER A 363 22.11 -8.12 -9.62
N TYR A 364 22.93 -7.07 -9.55
CA TYR A 364 22.82 -6.02 -8.54
C TYR A 364 21.50 -5.27 -8.62
N LYS A 365 21.02 -4.92 -9.83
CA LYS A 365 19.70 -4.31 -10.02
C LYS A 365 18.58 -5.21 -9.48
N LYS A 366 18.60 -6.50 -9.81
CA LYS A 366 17.60 -7.48 -9.33
C LYS A 366 17.64 -7.62 -7.80
N ARG A 367 18.83 -7.61 -7.21
CA ARG A 367 18.99 -7.68 -5.76
C ARG A 367 18.53 -6.40 -5.06
N LEU A 368 18.87 -5.22 -5.58
CA LEU A 368 18.39 -3.95 -5.08
C LEU A 368 16.87 -3.92 -5.08
N GLN A 369 16.22 -4.34 -6.17
CA GLN A 369 14.77 -4.48 -6.22
C GLN A 369 14.21 -5.41 -5.13
N LYS A 370 14.90 -6.54 -4.83
CA LYS A 370 14.49 -7.45 -3.74
C LYS A 370 14.61 -6.76 -2.38
N ILE A 371 15.72 -6.07 -2.10
CA ILE A 371 15.95 -5.33 -0.85
C ILE A 371 14.90 -4.22 -0.68
N THR A 372 14.66 -3.44 -1.73
CA THR A 372 13.66 -2.38 -1.73
C THR A 372 12.26 -2.94 -1.44
N LYS A 373 11.88 -4.08 -2.03
CA LYS A 373 10.60 -4.75 -1.72
C LYS A 373 10.51 -5.19 -0.27
N THR A 374 11.55 -5.83 0.27
CA THR A 374 11.58 -6.25 1.67
C THR A 374 11.53 -5.07 2.64
N HIS A 375 12.21 -3.97 2.30
CA HIS A 375 12.18 -2.75 3.10
C HIS A 375 10.79 -2.10 3.12
N HIS A 376 10.12 -2.04 1.97
CA HIS A 376 8.74 -1.56 1.90
C HIS A 376 7.80 -2.41 2.76
N ALA A 377 7.94 -3.75 2.72
CA ALA A 377 7.15 -4.64 3.56
C ALA A 377 7.42 -4.41 5.06
N LEU A 378 8.70 -4.22 5.44
CA LEU A 378 9.08 -3.92 6.82
C LEU A 378 8.54 -2.57 7.28
N LEU A 379 8.59 -1.53 6.43
CA LEU A 379 8.01 -0.23 6.71
C LEU A 379 6.50 -0.32 6.96
N ILE A 380 5.77 -1.12 6.16
CA ILE A 380 4.34 -1.35 6.36
C ILE A 380 4.09 -2.02 7.71
N ALA A 381 4.85 -3.06 8.05
CA ALA A 381 4.73 -3.72 9.35
C ALA A 381 5.04 -2.77 10.52
N TYR A 382 6.09 -1.95 10.39
CA TYR A 382 6.46 -0.94 11.38
C TYR A 382 5.35 0.10 11.57
N ARG A 383 4.73 0.59 10.49
CA ARG A 383 3.57 1.51 10.57
C ARG A 383 2.43 0.91 11.39
N VAL A 384 2.03 -0.30 11.04
CA VAL A 384 0.91 -0.99 11.71
C VAL A 384 1.20 -1.16 13.20
N GLN A 385 2.44 -1.55 13.54
CA GLN A 385 2.86 -1.69 14.93
C GLN A 385 2.88 -0.34 15.67
N ARG A 386 3.38 0.72 15.04
CA ARG A 386 3.44 2.06 15.63
C ARG A 386 2.04 2.64 15.86
N ASP A 387 1.15 2.48 14.89
CA ASP A 387 -0.24 2.91 15.00
C ASP A 387 -0.97 2.16 16.13
N GLN A 388 -0.73 0.85 16.29
CA GLN A 388 -1.26 0.07 17.41
C GLN A 388 -0.77 0.58 18.78
N ILE A 389 0.51 0.96 18.89
CA ILE A 389 1.07 1.53 20.13
C ILE A 389 0.44 2.89 20.43
N LEU A 390 0.25 3.74 19.40
CA LEU A 390 -0.39 5.04 19.55
C LEU A 390 -1.87 4.93 19.94
N THR A 391 -2.61 3.93 19.45
CA THR A 391 -4.02 3.70 19.82
C THR A 391 -4.18 3.07 21.19
N ASN A 392 -3.21 2.27 21.64
CA ASN A 392 -3.24 1.60 22.93
C ASN A 392 -2.68 2.53 24.03
N SER A 393 -3.50 3.49 24.47
CA SER A 393 -3.16 4.51 25.48
C SER A 393 -2.77 3.98 26.87
N GLU A 394 -2.85 2.67 27.11
CA GLU A 394 -2.51 2.03 28.40
C GLU A 394 -1.02 1.68 28.55
N ASN A 395 -0.26 1.62 27.45
CA ASN A 395 1.16 1.25 27.49
C ASN A 395 2.06 2.48 27.33
N SER A 396 2.90 2.76 28.33
CA SER A 396 3.98 3.77 28.32
C SER A 396 5.14 3.43 27.36
N LEU A 397 4.85 2.78 26.23
CA LEU A 397 5.85 2.40 25.25
C LEU A 397 6.03 3.54 24.24
N ASP A 398 7.28 3.95 24.03
CA ASP A 398 7.62 4.92 23.01
C ASP A 398 7.32 4.33 21.61
N PRO A 399 6.44 4.95 20.81
CA PRO A 399 6.15 4.52 19.44
C PRO A 399 7.37 4.58 18.51
N GLY A 400 8.42 5.30 18.90
CA GLY A 400 9.65 5.47 18.13
C GLY A 400 9.52 6.44 16.95
N PRO A 401 10.61 6.63 16.20
CA PRO A 401 10.73 7.68 15.18
C PRO A 401 9.76 7.45 14.00
N PRO A 402 9.21 8.53 13.41
CA PRO A 402 8.34 8.42 12.25
C PRO A 402 9.00 7.72 11.06
N GLU A 403 8.19 6.96 10.34
CA GLU A 403 8.56 6.20 9.14
C GLU A 403 9.26 7.02 8.03
N ALA A 404 9.02 8.33 7.99
CA ALA A 404 9.70 9.25 7.06
C ALA A 404 11.23 9.22 7.21
N ASN A 405 11.74 8.82 8.36
CA ASN A 405 13.17 8.76 8.67
C ASN A 405 13.89 7.55 8.05
N PHE A 406 13.15 6.60 7.46
CA PHE A 406 13.69 5.33 6.96
C PHE A 406 13.62 5.22 5.41
N SER A 407 14.04 6.26 4.68
CA SER A 407 14.12 6.20 3.21
C SER A 407 15.43 5.56 2.73
N LEU A 408 15.34 4.47 1.95
CA LEU A 408 16.50 3.80 1.34
C LEU A 408 16.90 4.39 -0.04
N GLU A 409 15.95 4.91 -0.81
CA GLU A 409 16.20 5.39 -2.17
C GLU A 409 16.59 6.88 -2.17
N PRO A 410 17.69 7.27 -2.87
CA PRO A 410 17.99 8.67 -3.17
C PRO A 410 16.79 9.33 -3.84
N THR A 411 16.43 10.53 -3.41
CA THR A 411 15.25 11.27 -3.88
C THR A 411 15.22 11.50 -5.40
N GLU A 412 16.36 11.34 -6.06
CA GLU A 412 16.58 11.57 -7.49
C GLU A 412 16.09 10.42 -8.38
N LEU A 413 16.05 9.18 -7.88
CA LEU A 413 15.67 7.98 -8.65
C LEU A 413 14.22 7.53 -8.42
N ARG A 414 13.48 8.24 -7.56
CA ARG A 414 12.08 7.94 -7.25
C ARG A 414 11.13 8.47 -8.32
N ASP A 415 10.04 7.78 -8.52
CA ASP A 415 8.90 8.27 -9.29
C ASP A 415 8.26 9.48 -8.58
N GLU A 416 7.61 10.37 -9.33
CA GLU A 416 6.99 11.60 -8.79
C GLU A 416 5.95 11.31 -7.71
N THR A 417 5.19 10.23 -7.89
CA THR A 417 4.23 9.71 -6.90
C THR A 417 4.89 9.28 -5.59
N GLU A 418 6.08 8.67 -5.66
CA GLU A 418 6.84 8.29 -4.46
C GLU A 418 7.45 9.51 -3.74
N LYS A 419 7.83 10.55 -4.50
CA LYS A 419 8.31 11.82 -3.93
C LYS A 419 7.19 12.55 -3.19
N GLU A 420 6.00 12.63 -3.79
CA GLU A 420 4.82 13.20 -3.13
C GLU A 420 4.42 12.41 -1.89
N LEU A 421 4.42 11.09 -1.98
CA LEU A 421 4.13 10.22 -0.85
C LEU A 421 5.15 10.40 0.29
N GLN A 422 6.43 10.59 -0.04
CA GLN A 422 7.46 10.89 0.95
C GLN A 422 7.26 12.26 1.60
N LYS A 423 6.85 13.27 0.82
CA LYS A 423 6.52 14.60 1.35
C LYS A 423 5.33 14.54 2.30
N LEU A 424 4.27 13.82 1.94
CA LEU A 424 3.12 13.59 2.81
C LEU A 424 3.50 12.87 4.10
N ARG A 425 4.45 11.92 4.06
CA ARG A 425 4.97 11.26 5.27
C ARG A 425 5.75 12.24 6.17
N GLN A 426 6.53 13.14 5.59
CA GLN A 426 7.25 14.17 6.35
C GLN A 426 6.27 15.17 6.99
N ASP A 427 5.24 15.59 6.26
CA ASP A 427 4.21 16.48 6.77
C ASP A 427 3.39 15.81 7.89
N LYS A 428 3.03 14.53 7.72
CA LYS A 428 2.41 13.71 8.79
C LYS A 428 3.29 13.67 10.04
N ALA A 429 4.58 13.34 9.89
CA ALA A 429 5.54 13.30 10.99
C ALA A 429 5.67 14.65 11.71
N ARG A 430 5.64 15.76 10.96
CA ARG A 430 5.68 17.12 11.52
C ARG A 430 4.43 17.42 12.35
N LEU A 431 3.25 17.08 11.84
CA LEU A 431 1.97 17.28 12.53
C LEU A 431 1.86 16.41 13.78
N GLU A 432 2.31 15.16 13.72
CA GLU A 432 2.38 14.27 14.88
C GLU A 432 3.27 14.86 15.98
N GLY A 433 4.46 15.36 15.64
CA GLY A 433 5.35 16.02 16.61
C GLY A 433 4.73 17.28 17.24
N GLN A 434 3.97 18.06 16.47
CA GLN A 434 3.24 19.22 16.99
C GLN A 434 2.11 18.81 17.94
N LEU A 435 1.37 17.73 17.62
CA LEU A 435 0.33 17.18 18.48
C LEU A 435 0.91 16.69 19.81
N GLN A 436 2.02 15.96 19.76
CA GLN A 436 2.69 15.45 20.96
C GLN A 436 3.22 16.58 21.85
N MET A 437 3.77 17.64 21.24
CA MET A 437 4.17 18.86 21.96
C MET A 437 2.98 19.63 22.56
N ALA A 438 1.82 19.64 21.90
CA ALA A 438 0.61 20.27 22.42
C ALA A 438 0.02 19.48 23.61
N VAL A 439 0.06 18.15 23.54
CA VAL A 439 -0.34 17.25 24.64
C VAL A 439 0.58 17.41 25.86
N SER A 440 1.90 17.54 25.66
CA SER A 440 2.85 17.79 26.75
C SER A 440 2.79 19.21 27.35
N LYS A 441 2.11 20.16 26.68
CA LYS A 441 1.96 21.55 27.14
C LYS A 441 0.68 21.83 27.95
N MET A 442 -0.14 20.82 28.24
CA MET A 442 -1.26 20.93 29.19
C MET A 442 -0.77 20.65 30.62
N PRO A 443 -0.58 21.65 31.51
CA PRO A 443 -0.27 21.38 32.90
C PRO A 443 -1.58 21.14 33.65
N VAL A 444 -1.68 19.96 34.27
CA VAL A 444 -2.68 19.67 35.30
C VAL A 444 -2.29 20.46 36.55
N GLN A 445 -2.99 21.56 36.85
CA GLN A 445 -3.08 22.11 38.21
C GLN A 445 -4.28 23.06 38.39
N ASN A 446 -5.28 22.55 39.13
CA ASN A 446 -6.21 23.17 40.09
C ASN A 446 -7.00 24.46 39.77
N LEU A 447 -8.32 24.30 39.96
CA LEU A 447 -9.38 25.25 40.33
C LEU A 447 -8.99 26.74 40.50
N SER A 448 -9.49 27.60 39.61
CA SER A 448 -10.57 28.58 39.90
C SER A 448 -10.60 29.72 38.88
N ARG A 449 -11.82 30.16 38.54
CA ARG A 449 -12.24 31.40 37.85
C ARG A 449 -12.53 31.29 36.33
N PRO A 450 -13.70 31.75 35.85
CA PRO A 450 -14.08 31.70 34.46
C PRO A 450 -13.65 32.98 33.74
N GLU A 451 -12.80 32.85 32.73
CA GLU A 451 -12.67 33.85 31.67
C GLU A 451 -12.76 33.14 30.31
N GLN A 452 -13.62 33.70 29.47
CA GLN A 452 -14.13 33.14 28.22
C GLN A 452 -13.01 32.86 27.20
N PRO A 453 -12.98 31.66 26.59
CA PRO A 453 -12.27 31.42 25.34
C PRO A 453 -13.27 30.97 24.26
N GLY A 454 -14.02 31.92 23.69
CA GLY A 454 -14.97 31.67 22.60
C GLY A 454 -14.57 32.28 21.24
N GLN A 455 -13.82 33.39 21.21
CA GLN A 455 -13.70 34.19 19.99
C GLN A 455 -12.57 33.78 19.02
N ILE A 456 -11.47 33.20 19.51
CA ILE A 456 -10.32 32.88 18.63
C ILE A 456 -10.56 31.60 17.80
N CYS A 457 -11.39 30.69 18.30
CA CYS A 457 -11.72 29.43 17.59
C CYS A 457 -12.81 29.64 16.51
N GLU A 458 -13.77 30.53 16.75
CA GLU A 458 -14.86 30.80 15.80
C GLU A 458 -14.37 31.53 14.54
N GLU A 459 -13.48 32.53 14.66
CA GLU A 459 -12.95 33.25 13.49
C GLU A 459 -12.10 32.32 12.61
N SER A 460 -11.23 31.50 13.22
CA SER A 460 -10.43 30.49 12.52
C SER A 460 -11.31 29.44 11.82
N TRP A 461 -12.42 29.04 12.44
CA TRP A 461 -13.39 28.11 11.87
C TRP A 461 -14.23 28.73 10.74
N LEU A 462 -14.58 30.01 10.86
CA LEU A 462 -15.26 30.77 9.82
C LEU A 462 -14.35 30.96 8.60
N ASP A 463 -13.06 31.23 8.80
CA ASP A 463 -12.07 31.33 7.73
C ASP A 463 -11.87 30.01 7.00
N MET A 464 -11.81 28.90 7.74
CA MET A 464 -11.69 27.56 7.14
C MET A 464 -12.94 27.19 6.32
N LYS A 465 -14.14 27.54 6.82
CA LYS A 465 -15.40 27.37 6.06
C LYS A 465 -15.46 28.26 4.83
N LYS A 466 -14.92 29.48 4.91
CA LYS A 466 -14.84 30.40 3.77
C LYS A 466 -13.88 29.86 2.71
N GLN A 467 -12.71 29.38 3.09
CA GLN A 467 -11.74 28.75 2.17
C GLN A 467 -12.32 27.50 1.50
N LEU A 468 -13.00 26.64 2.26
CA LEU A 468 -13.67 25.46 1.68
C LEU A 468 -14.75 25.84 0.66
N ARG A 469 -15.51 26.90 0.94
CA ARG A 469 -16.50 27.42 0.01
C ARG A 469 -15.84 27.99 -1.25
N GLU A 470 -14.78 28.79 -1.10
CA GLU A 470 -14.04 29.36 -2.24
C GLU A 470 -13.41 28.27 -3.12
N ILE A 471 -12.85 27.21 -2.55
CA ILE A 471 -12.33 26.06 -3.31
C ILE A 471 -13.45 25.33 -4.04
N THR A 472 -14.58 25.11 -3.37
CA THR A 472 -15.75 24.46 -3.97
C THR A 472 -16.32 25.30 -5.13
N ASP A 473 -16.46 26.62 -4.93
CA ASP A 473 -16.98 27.52 -5.95
C ASP A 473 -16.00 27.65 -7.12
N SER A 474 -14.70 27.71 -6.87
CA SER A 474 -13.67 27.74 -7.93
C SER A 474 -13.68 26.46 -8.75
N THR A 475 -13.69 25.30 -8.10
CA THR A 475 -13.71 24.01 -8.81
C THR A 475 -15.01 23.82 -9.61
N LEU A 476 -16.15 24.24 -9.07
CA LEU A 476 -17.41 24.24 -9.81
C LEU A 476 -17.38 25.14 -11.05
N VAL A 477 -16.80 26.34 -10.93
CA VAL A 477 -16.64 27.25 -12.08
C VAL A 477 -15.74 26.65 -13.15
N ASP A 478 -14.66 25.97 -12.77
CA ASP A 478 -13.76 25.33 -13.74
C ASP A 478 -14.42 24.13 -14.43
N PHE A 479 -15.18 23.31 -13.70
CA PHE A 479 -16.00 22.26 -14.31
C PHE A 479 -17.09 22.80 -15.23
N GLU A 480 -17.71 23.93 -14.88
CA GLU A 480 -18.71 24.58 -15.74
C GLU A 480 -18.09 25.12 -17.04
N LYS A 481 -16.87 25.69 -16.97
CA LYS A 481 -16.10 26.10 -18.15
C LYS A 481 -15.72 24.91 -19.03
N GLU A 482 -15.24 23.82 -18.44
CA GLU A 482 -14.93 22.60 -19.19
C GLU A 482 -16.19 22.01 -19.83
N ARG A 483 -17.32 21.97 -19.11
CA ARG A 483 -18.60 21.52 -19.66
C ARG A 483 -19.02 22.40 -20.83
N ALA A 484 -18.93 23.73 -20.71
CA ALA A 484 -19.25 24.65 -21.78
C ALA A 484 -18.34 24.44 -23.01
N LEU A 485 -17.03 24.27 -22.79
CA LEU A 485 -16.07 24.01 -23.86
C LEU A 485 -16.36 22.67 -24.57
N LEU A 486 -16.63 21.61 -23.81
CA LEU A 486 -17.01 20.31 -24.36
C LEU A 486 -18.31 20.40 -25.16
N VAL A 487 -19.32 21.12 -24.66
CA VAL A 487 -20.57 21.34 -25.39
C VAL A 487 -20.31 22.09 -26.69
N THR A 488 -19.53 23.18 -26.68
CA THR A 488 -19.21 23.90 -27.93
C THR A 488 -18.46 23.01 -28.92
N ARG A 489 -17.48 22.23 -28.47
CA ARG A 489 -16.75 21.29 -29.33
C ARG A 489 -17.66 20.21 -29.90
N ALA A 490 -18.59 19.68 -29.10
CA ALA A 490 -19.58 18.71 -29.55
C ALA A 490 -20.50 19.32 -30.61
N THR A 491 -21.03 20.53 -30.41
CA THR A 491 -21.88 21.19 -31.40
C THR A 491 -21.15 21.46 -32.72
N VAL A 492 -19.86 21.81 -32.68
CA VAL A 492 -19.05 21.98 -33.90
C VAL A 492 -18.82 20.64 -34.60
N ALA A 493 -18.53 19.58 -33.84
CA ALA A 493 -18.37 18.24 -34.41
C ALA A 493 -19.68 17.73 -35.03
N GLU A 494 -20.83 17.96 -34.38
CA GLU A 494 -22.15 17.64 -34.92
C GLU A 494 -22.43 18.42 -36.22
N ALA A 495 -22.10 19.72 -36.27
CA ALA A 495 -22.22 20.51 -37.49
C ALA A 495 -21.33 19.97 -38.63
N GLN A 496 -20.07 19.61 -38.34
CA GLN A 496 -19.17 19.00 -39.32
C GLN A 496 -19.68 17.65 -39.83
N VAL A 497 -20.27 16.83 -38.96
CA VAL A 497 -20.88 15.56 -39.36
C VAL A 497 -22.10 15.81 -40.25
N MET A 498 -22.95 16.79 -39.92
CA MET A 498 -24.07 17.17 -40.78
C MET A 498 -23.60 17.68 -42.15
N GLU A 499 -22.55 18.51 -42.21
CA GLU A 499 -21.97 18.98 -43.48
C GLU A 499 -21.40 17.83 -44.31
N LEU A 500 -20.70 16.89 -43.68
CA LEU A 500 -20.19 15.70 -44.35
C LEU A 500 -21.33 14.81 -44.85
N GLN A 501 -22.40 14.68 -44.07
CA GLN A 501 -23.56 13.88 -44.42
C GLN A 501 -24.35 14.53 -45.57
N ASP A 502 -24.54 15.85 -45.54
CA ASP A 502 -25.12 16.62 -46.65
C ASP A 502 -24.25 16.53 -47.92
N TYR A 503 -22.92 16.55 -47.78
CA TYR A 503 -22.01 16.33 -48.90
C TYR A 503 -22.17 14.91 -49.49
N VAL A 504 -22.28 13.89 -48.64
CA VAL A 504 -22.53 12.51 -49.07
C VAL A 504 -23.88 12.42 -49.77
N ASP A 505 -24.93 12.99 -49.19
CA ASP A 505 -26.31 12.92 -49.69
C ASP A 505 -26.54 13.75 -50.97
N ASN A 506 -25.73 14.78 -51.22
CA ASN A 506 -25.83 15.61 -52.43
C ASN A 506 -24.84 15.21 -53.54
N HIS A 507 -23.70 14.61 -53.19
CA HIS A 507 -22.60 14.38 -54.14
C HIS A 507 -22.15 12.91 -54.29
N LEU A 508 -22.39 12.04 -53.32
CA LEU A 508 -21.89 10.66 -53.31
C LEU A 508 -22.99 9.60 -53.39
N SER A 509 -24.24 9.95 -53.09
CA SER A 509 -25.45 9.13 -53.29
C SER A 509 -25.88 9.15 -54.76
N ARG A 510 -25.23 8.34 -55.60
CA ARG A 510 -25.73 7.92 -56.92
C ARG A 510 -26.08 6.45 -56.93
#